data_AF-A0A1S6YGG3-F1
#
_entry.id   AF-A0A1S6YGG3-F1
#
_cell.length_a   1.000
_cell.length_b   1.000
_cell.length_c   1.000
_cell.angle_alpha   90.00
_cell.angle_beta   90.00
_cell.angle_gamma   90.00
#
_symmetry.space_group_name_H-M   'P 1'
#
loop_
_entity.id
_entity.type
_entity.pdbx_description
1 polymer ?
#
loop_
_entity_poly.entity_id
_entity_poly.type
_entity_poly.pdbx_seq_one_letter_code
_entity_poly.pdbx_strand_id
1 'polypeptide(L)'
;YFHSAQRPGYSGTALFSKRAPDAVRFFGVPAFDCEGRMLAARFGELTVVSAYFPNAQEGGKRLAYKLDFCAAFRAFCDEERTAGQHVILCGDYNIAHKEIDLAHPQENEGNPGFLPQERAWMDTFTEAGYADSFRAFCTEGQQYTWWSYRARARA
;
A
#
# COMPACT_ATOMS: atom_id res chain seq x y z
N TYR A 1 -15.79 3.35 -8.79
CA TYR A 1 -16.00 3.65 -7.36
C TYR A 1 -14.90 4.57 -6.88
N PHE A 2 -15.22 5.51 -6.00
CA PHE A 2 -14.29 6.54 -5.54
C PHE A 2 -14.34 6.67 -4.02
N HIS A 3 -13.19 6.86 -3.40
CA HIS A 3 -13.08 7.30 -2.02
C HIS A 3 -12.25 8.58 -2.02
N SER A 4 -12.92 9.72 -1.86
CA SER A 4 -12.26 11.03 -1.89
C SER A 4 -11.81 11.43 -0.49
N ALA A 5 -10.65 12.05 -0.38
CA ALA A 5 -10.25 12.70 0.86
C ALA A 5 -11.14 13.92 1.14
N GLN A 6 -11.29 14.24 2.42
CA GLN A 6 -11.99 15.47 2.85
C GLN A 6 -11.21 16.74 2.46
N ARG A 7 -9.88 16.66 2.47
CA ARG A 7 -9.01 17.77 2.04
C ARG A 7 -8.95 17.82 0.51
N PRO A 8 -9.37 18.92 -0.14
CA PRO A 8 -9.28 19.05 -1.59
C PRO A 8 -7.84 18.98 -2.10
N GLY A 9 -7.64 18.31 -3.24
CA GLY A 9 -6.33 18.19 -3.90
C GLY A 9 -5.34 17.27 -3.18
N TYR A 10 -5.81 16.42 -2.28
CA TYR A 10 -4.97 15.52 -1.49
C TYR A 10 -5.51 14.09 -1.53
N SER A 11 -4.63 13.12 -1.83
CA SER A 11 -4.95 11.68 -1.85
C SER A 11 -6.20 11.34 -2.69
N GLY A 12 -6.99 10.37 -2.25
CA GLY A 12 -8.13 9.81 -2.95
C GLY A 12 -7.78 8.57 -3.76
N THR A 13 -8.65 7.57 -3.72
CA THR A 13 -8.52 6.33 -4.49
C THR A 13 -9.75 6.06 -5.35
N ALA A 14 -9.55 5.28 -6.41
CA ALA A 14 -10.59 4.89 -7.33
C ALA A 14 -10.40 3.44 -7.79
N LEU A 15 -11.52 2.76 -8.01
CA LEU A 15 -11.56 1.42 -8.60
C LEU A 15 -12.55 1.40 -9.75
N PHE A 16 -12.07 1.02 -10.92
CA PHE A 16 -12.87 0.85 -12.13
C PHE A 16 -12.99 -0.63 -12.44
N SER A 17 -14.20 -1.11 -12.69
CA SER A 17 -14.46 -2.51 -13.02
C SER A 17 -15.48 -2.60 -14.15
N LYS A 18 -15.28 -3.56 -15.07
CA LYS A 18 -16.27 -3.85 -16.13
C LYS A 18 -17.54 -4.48 -15.55
N ARG A 19 -17.37 -5.32 -14.52
CA ARG A 19 -18.46 -5.93 -13.77
C ARG A 19 -18.78 -5.08 -12.55
N ALA A 20 -20.06 -4.98 -12.19
CA ALA A 20 -20.44 -4.42 -10.90
C ALA A 20 -19.95 -5.36 -9.77
N PRO A 21 -19.38 -4.82 -8.69
CA PRO A 21 -19.09 -5.56 -7.47
C PRO A 21 -20.36 -5.81 -6.68
N ASP A 22 -20.34 -6.85 -5.86
CA ASP A 22 -21.43 -7.18 -4.95
C ASP A 22 -21.51 -6.20 -3.78
N ALA A 23 -20.35 -5.69 -3.36
CA ALA A 23 -20.24 -4.67 -2.33
C ALA A 23 -19.00 -3.80 -2.53
N VAL A 24 -19.07 -2.55 -2.07
CA VAL A 24 -17.92 -1.65 -1.95
C VAL A 24 -17.79 -1.26 -0.49
N ARG A 25 -16.58 -1.38 0.05
CA ARG A 25 -16.25 -1.05 1.45
C ARG A 25 -15.11 -0.03 1.47
N PHE A 26 -15.15 0.88 2.44
CA PHE A 26 -14.02 1.71 2.80
C PHE A 26 -13.31 1.12 4.01
N PHE A 27 -12.33 1.83 4.57
CA PHE A 27 -11.53 1.30 5.66
C PHE A 27 -12.37 1.12 6.93
N GLY A 28 -13.35 2.00 7.17
CA GLY A 28 -14.20 1.95 8.36
C GLY A 28 -13.51 2.49 9.62
N VAL A 29 -12.35 3.12 9.46
CA VAL A 29 -11.56 3.74 10.53
C VAL A 29 -11.56 5.25 10.31
N PRO A 30 -12.31 6.04 11.11
CA PRO A 30 -12.50 7.47 10.85
C PRO A 30 -11.19 8.28 10.71
N ALA A 31 -10.15 7.88 11.44
CA ALA A 31 -8.83 8.50 11.38
C ALA A 31 -8.14 8.38 10.01
N PHE A 32 -8.50 7.37 9.21
CA PHE A 32 -7.92 7.11 7.89
C PHE A 32 -8.90 7.38 6.74
N ASP A 33 -10.20 7.17 6.96
CA ASP A 33 -11.24 7.44 5.95
C ASP A 33 -11.31 8.92 5.58
N CYS A 34 -10.93 9.82 6.48
CA CYS A 34 -10.85 11.26 6.16
C CYS A 34 -9.84 11.59 5.05
N GLU A 35 -8.85 10.71 4.81
CA GLU A 35 -7.85 10.87 3.74
C GLU A 35 -8.17 10.07 2.46
N GLY A 36 -9.27 9.30 2.40
CA GLY A 36 -9.70 8.63 1.17
C GLY A 36 -8.69 7.61 0.62
N ARG A 37 -7.93 6.95 1.50
CA ARG A 37 -6.73 6.18 1.11
C ARG A 37 -6.98 4.76 0.66
N MET A 38 -8.19 4.23 0.85
CA MET A 38 -8.45 2.82 0.59
C MET A 38 -9.92 2.62 0.22
N LEU A 39 -10.17 1.79 -0.79
CA LEU A 39 -11.48 1.23 -1.04
C LEU A 39 -11.34 -0.21 -1.53
N ALA A 40 -12.26 -1.06 -1.10
CA ALA A 40 -12.33 -2.47 -1.45
C ALA A 40 -13.62 -2.76 -2.22
N ALA A 41 -13.55 -3.60 -3.24
CA ALA A 41 -14.68 -4.06 -4.02
C ALA A 41 -14.74 -5.59 -4.01
N ARG A 42 -15.91 -6.15 -3.69
CA ARG A 42 -16.13 -7.60 -3.59
C ARG A 42 -16.75 -8.16 -4.85
N PHE A 43 -16.30 -9.34 -5.26
CA PHE A 43 -16.76 -10.10 -6.42
C PHE A 43 -16.81 -11.60 -6.05
N GLY A 44 -17.94 -12.07 -5.54
CA GLY A 44 -18.07 -13.41 -4.97
C GLY A 44 -17.15 -13.60 -3.78
N GLU A 45 -16.19 -14.52 -3.91
CA GLU A 45 -15.17 -14.84 -2.90
C GLU A 45 -13.88 -14.01 -3.05
N LEU A 46 -13.85 -13.04 -3.98
CA LEU A 46 -12.70 -12.18 -4.22
C LEU A 46 -12.97 -10.75 -3.69
N THR A 47 -12.05 -10.24 -2.90
CA THR A 47 -11.98 -8.82 -2.51
C THR A 47 -10.78 -8.16 -3.19
N VAL A 48 -11.03 -7.15 -4.03
CA VAL A 48 -10.00 -6.34 -4.68
C VAL A 48 -9.90 -4.99 -3.97
N VAL A 49 -8.70 -4.65 -3.49
CA VAL A 49 -8.42 -3.44 -2.72
C VAL A 49 -7.59 -2.48 -3.57
N SER A 50 -8.03 -1.22 -3.66
CA SER A 50 -7.22 -0.10 -4.13
C SER A 50 -6.76 0.70 -2.93
N ALA A 51 -5.45 0.80 -2.71
CA ALA A 51 -4.88 1.48 -1.55
C ALA A 51 -3.76 2.46 -1.91
N TYR A 52 -3.75 3.62 -1.25
CA TYR A 52 -2.68 4.60 -1.33
C TYR A 52 -2.16 4.89 0.08
N PHE A 53 -1.13 4.14 0.47
CA PHE A 53 -0.56 4.20 1.81
C PHE A 53 0.07 5.58 2.07
N PRO A 54 0.08 6.05 3.33
CA PRO A 54 0.69 7.33 3.66
C PRO A 54 2.18 7.32 3.35
N ASN A 55 2.69 8.42 2.80
CA ASN A 55 4.12 8.70 2.80
C ASN A 55 4.53 9.21 4.19
N ALA A 56 5.64 8.70 4.75
CA ALA A 56 6.10 9.08 6.09
C ALA A 56 6.66 10.53 6.17
N GLN A 57 6.79 11.21 5.03
CA GLN A 57 7.30 12.58 4.86
C GLN A 57 8.75 12.75 5.32
N GLU A 58 9.40 13.80 4.84
CA GLU A 58 10.78 14.13 5.17
C GLU A 58 11.03 14.12 6.69
N GLY A 59 12.10 13.42 7.10
CA GLY A 59 12.44 13.22 8.51
C GLY A 59 11.48 12.30 9.27
N GLY A 60 10.61 11.55 8.60
CA GLY A 60 9.69 10.59 9.24
C GLY A 60 8.54 11.24 10.02
N LYS A 61 8.20 12.51 9.72
CA LYS A 61 7.17 13.29 10.45
C LYS A 61 5.81 12.61 10.55
N ARG A 62 5.48 11.73 9.59
CA ARG A 62 4.24 10.94 9.56
C ARG A 62 4.47 9.44 9.67
N LEU A 63 5.65 9.01 10.12
CA LEU A 63 5.95 7.58 10.26
C LEU A 63 4.94 6.90 11.19
N ALA A 64 4.62 7.48 12.35
CA ALA A 64 3.64 6.92 13.28
C ALA A 64 2.27 6.71 12.60
N TYR A 65 1.74 7.75 11.96
CA TYR A 65 0.48 7.67 11.21
C TYR A 65 0.52 6.60 10.10
N LYS A 66 1.65 6.47 9.41
CA LYS A 66 1.84 5.43 8.39
C LYS A 66 1.82 4.03 8.99
N LEU A 67 2.53 3.80 10.10
CA LEU A 67 2.59 2.51 10.77
C LEU A 67 1.22 2.11 11.37
N ASP A 68 0.48 3.08 11.92
CA ASP A 68 -0.90 2.85 12.39
C ASP A 68 -1.82 2.47 11.23
N PHE A 69 -1.70 3.15 10.09
CA PHE A 69 -2.43 2.79 8.86
C PHE A 69 -2.08 1.38 8.40
N CYS A 70 -0.78 1.04 8.35
CA CYS A 70 -0.26 -0.27 8.01
C CYS A 70 -0.79 -1.39 8.92
N ALA A 71 -0.86 -1.15 10.23
CA ALA A 71 -1.40 -2.09 11.20
C ALA A 71 -2.91 -2.31 11.00
N ALA A 72 -3.69 -1.23 10.89
CA ALA A 72 -5.12 -1.32 10.61
C ALA A 72 -5.39 -2.00 9.25
N PHE A 73 -4.53 -1.76 8.27
CA PHE A 73 -4.69 -2.31 6.93
C PHE A 73 -4.49 -3.83 6.93
N ARG A 74 -3.46 -4.31 7.66
CA ARG A 74 -3.28 -5.74 7.89
C ARG A 74 -4.49 -6.36 8.59
N ALA A 75 -5.03 -5.71 9.62
CA ALA A 75 -6.22 -6.17 10.32
C ALA A 75 -7.43 -6.31 9.37
N PHE A 76 -7.65 -5.32 8.49
CA PHE A 76 -8.68 -5.40 7.45
C PHE A 76 -8.49 -6.63 6.54
N CYS A 77 -7.27 -6.88 6.06
CA CYS A 77 -7.00 -8.05 5.23
C CYS A 77 -7.23 -9.37 5.99
N ASP A 78 -6.82 -9.43 7.25
CA ASP A 78 -6.99 -10.62 8.11
C ASP A 78 -8.47 -10.91 8.39
N GLU A 79 -9.30 -9.86 8.55
CA GLU A 79 -10.75 -9.98 8.66
C GLU A 79 -11.37 -10.54 7.37
N GLU A 80 -11.00 -10.01 6.20
CA GLU A 80 -11.49 -10.51 4.91
C GLU A 80 -11.10 -11.98 4.70
N ARG A 81 -9.85 -12.35 5.01
CA ARG A 81 -9.37 -13.73 4.91
C ARG A 81 -10.12 -14.67 5.86
N THR A 82 -10.34 -14.24 7.11
CA THR A 82 -11.12 -15.01 8.10
C THR A 82 -12.58 -15.19 7.66
N ALA A 83 -13.13 -14.22 6.93
CA ALA A 83 -14.44 -14.29 6.30
C ALA A 83 -14.45 -15.13 5.00
N GLY A 84 -13.38 -15.87 4.70
CA GLY A 84 -13.27 -16.75 3.54
C GLY A 84 -13.02 -16.04 2.22
N GLN A 85 -12.54 -14.78 2.23
CA GLN A 85 -12.22 -14.06 1.01
C GLN A 85 -10.77 -14.25 0.56
N HIS A 86 -10.58 -14.31 -0.75
CA HIS A 86 -9.31 -14.09 -1.41
C HIS A 86 -9.09 -12.58 -1.56
N VAL A 87 -7.98 -12.06 -1.05
CA VAL A 87 -7.69 -10.63 -1.08
C VAL A 87 -6.61 -10.34 -2.12
N ILE A 88 -6.92 -9.47 -3.08
CA ILE A 88 -5.94 -8.87 -3.99
C ILE A 88 -5.77 -7.40 -3.59
N LEU A 89 -4.53 -7.03 -3.28
CA LEU A 89 -4.17 -5.67 -2.96
C LEU A 89 -3.42 -5.02 -4.11
N CYS A 90 -4.03 -4.00 -4.70
CA CYS A 90 -3.39 -3.09 -5.64
C CYS A 90 -3.08 -1.78 -4.90
N GLY A 91 -1.84 -1.62 -4.45
CA GLY A 91 -1.46 -0.49 -3.61
C GLY A 91 -0.18 0.22 -4.02
N ASP A 92 -0.14 1.54 -3.77
CA ASP A 92 1.11 2.27 -3.58
C ASP A 92 1.42 2.30 -2.08
N TYR A 93 2.35 1.44 -1.66
CA TYR A 93 2.76 1.30 -0.26
C TYR A 93 3.61 2.47 0.23
N ASN A 94 4.22 3.24 -0.68
CA ASN A 94 5.33 4.13 -0.35
C ASN A 94 6.44 3.40 0.43
N ILE A 95 6.71 2.11 0.18
CA ILE A 95 7.75 1.32 0.84
C ILE A 95 8.44 0.45 -0.22
N ALA A 96 9.77 0.49 -0.30
CA ALA A 96 10.57 -0.55 -0.92
C ALA A 96 10.90 -1.61 0.15
N HIS A 97 10.62 -2.89 -0.13
CA HIS A 97 10.65 -3.94 0.90
C HIS A 97 12.08 -4.39 1.23
N LYS A 98 12.82 -4.80 0.20
CA LYS A 98 14.18 -5.33 0.30
C LYS A 98 15.16 -4.45 -0.48
N GLU A 99 16.45 -4.64 -0.25
CA GLU A 99 17.50 -3.86 -0.94
C GLU A 99 17.44 -4.00 -2.46
N ILE A 100 16.98 -5.14 -2.97
CA ILE A 100 16.79 -5.39 -4.40
C ILE A 100 15.69 -4.53 -5.03
N ASP A 101 14.82 -3.91 -4.22
CA ASP A 101 13.67 -3.11 -4.66
C ASP A 101 13.99 -1.61 -4.77
N LEU A 102 15.24 -1.20 -4.52
CA LEU A 102 15.67 0.20 -4.56
C LEU A 102 17.10 0.32 -5.10
N ALA A 103 17.37 1.34 -5.93
CA ALA A 103 18.64 1.46 -6.65
C ALA A 103 19.86 1.76 -5.75
N HIS A 104 19.67 2.52 -4.67
CA HIS A 104 20.73 2.94 -3.74
C HIS A 104 20.32 2.68 -2.27
N PRO A 105 20.20 1.41 -1.83
CA PRO A 105 19.59 1.06 -0.55
C PRO A 105 20.39 1.59 0.65
N GLN A 106 21.72 1.55 0.57
CA GLN A 106 22.59 2.02 1.65
C GLN A 106 22.44 3.53 1.91
N GLU A 107 22.20 4.32 0.87
CA GLU A 107 22.00 5.78 0.99
C GLU A 107 20.59 6.14 1.48
N ASN A 108 19.65 5.21 1.41
CA ASN A 108 18.23 5.46 1.67
C ASN A 108 17.69 4.78 2.94
N GLU A 109 18.51 4.04 3.68
CA GLU A 109 18.08 3.36 4.92
C GLU A 109 17.48 4.34 5.96
N GLY A 110 17.96 5.59 5.99
CA GLY A 110 17.41 6.65 6.85
C GLY A 110 16.26 7.46 6.24
N ASN A 111 15.80 7.13 5.02
CA ASN A 111 14.84 7.94 4.28
C ASN A 111 13.44 7.29 4.23
N PRO A 112 12.37 8.11 4.31
CA PRO A 112 10.99 7.66 4.09
C PRO A 112 10.84 6.84 2.82
N GLY A 113 10.23 5.67 2.95
CA GLY A 113 10.10 4.68 1.89
C GLY A 113 11.11 3.55 1.97
N PHE A 114 12.13 3.65 2.81
CA PHE A 114 13.07 2.57 3.07
C PHE A 114 13.54 2.51 4.53
N LEU A 115 12.77 3.12 5.45
CA LEU A 115 13.08 3.09 6.89
C LEU A 115 12.99 1.64 7.43
N PRO A 116 13.82 1.27 8.43
CA PRO A 116 13.79 -0.07 9.02
C PRO A 116 12.39 -0.48 9.52
N GLN A 117 11.63 0.44 10.10
CA GLN A 117 10.27 0.18 10.60
C GLN A 117 9.27 -0.10 9.47
N GLU A 118 9.42 0.57 8.33
CA GLU A 118 8.57 0.37 7.16
C GLU A 118 8.83 -1.00 6.53
N ARG A 119 10.11 -1.36 6.39
CA ARG A 119 10.55 -2.66 5.86
C ARG A 119 10.15 -3.81 6.79
N ALA A 120 10.32 -3.63 8.10
CA ALA A 120 9.89 -4.60 9.11
C ALA A 120 8.38 -4.86 9.03
N TRP A 121 7.56 -3.84 8.76
CA TRP A 121 6.14 -4.06 8.55
C TRP A 121 5.88 -4.93 7.31
N MET A 122 6.54 -4.67 6.17
CA MET A 122 6.43 -5.51 4.97
C MET A 122 6.86 -6.96 5.23
N ASP A 123 7.91 -7.18 6.03
CA ASP A 123 8.31 -8.51 6.49
C ASP A 123 7.16 -9.20 7.21
N THR A 124 6.62 -8.57 8.26
CA THR A 124 5.50 -9.16 9.02
C THR A 124 4.24 -9.39 8.19
N PHE A 125 4.00 -8.55 7.18
CA PHE A 125 2.86 -8.69 6.28
C PHE A 125 3.03 -9.92 5.38
N THR A 126 4.20 -10.06 4.74
CA THR A 126 4.47 -11.21 3.88
C THR A 126 4.59 -12.53 4.64
N GLU A 127 5.18 -12.52 5.83
CA GLU A 127 5.27 -13.69 6.73
C GLU A 127 3.90 -14.14 7.26
N ALA A 128 2.90 -13.25 7.29
CA ALA A 128 1.53 -13.59 7.67
C ALA A 128 0.75 -14.39 6.60
N GLY A 129 1.41 -14.71 5.48
CA GLY A 129 0.86 -15.49 4.37
C GLY A 129 0.32 -14.66 3.21
N TYR A 130 0.60 -13.36 3.17
CA TYR A 130 0.34 -12.53 1.98
C TYR A 130 1.53 -12.62 1.03
N ALA A 131 1.26 -12.87 -0.25
CA ALA A 131 2.30 -13.01 -1.25
C ALA A 131 2.51 -11.72 -2.04
N ASP A 132 3.77 -11.33 -2.24
CA ASP A 132 4.13 -10.38 -3.28
C ASP A 132 4.03 -11.09 -4.64
N SER A 133 3.04 -10.70 -5.44
CA SER A 133 2.78 -11.30 -6.74
C SER A 133 3.92 -11.10 -7.73
N PHE A 134 4.66 -9.99 -7.65
CA PHE A 134 5.79 -9.76 -8.56
C PHE A 134 6.94 -10.72 -8.22
N ARG A 135 7.27 -10.85 -6.93
CA ARG A 135 8.35 -11.73 -6.45
C ARG A 135 8.04 -13.22 -6.59
N ALA A 136 6.79 -13.60 -6.80
CA ALA A 136 6.43 -14.97 -7.16
C ALA A 136 6.94 -15.39 -8.56
N PHE A 137 7.19 -14.44 -9.46
CA PHE A 137 7.60 -14.72 -10.85
C PHE A 137 8.94 -14.09 -11.23
N CYS A 138 9.34 -12.99 -10.57
CA CYS A 138 10.54 -12.22 -10.90
C CYS A 138 11.44 -12.08 -9.67
N THR A 139 12.64 -12.66 -9.76
CA THR A 139 13.64 -12.62 -8.68
C THR A 139 14.77 -11.63 -8.95
N GLU A 140 14.75 -11.00 -10.13
CA GLU A 140 15.75 -10.06 -10.59
C GLU A 140 15.64 -8.70 -9.89
N GLY A 141 16.76 -7.98 -9.84
CA GLY A 141 16.82 -6.59 -9.39
C GLY A 141 16.56 -5.58 -10.51
N GLN A 142 16.65 -4.30 -10.16
CA GLN A 142 16.48 -3.18 -11.10
C GLN A 142 15.08 -3.07 -11.71
N GLN A 143 14.07 -3.47 -10.96
CA GLN A 143 12.66 -3.42 -11.33
C GLN A 143 11.97 -2.44 -10.37
N TYR A 144 11.71 -1.22 -10.85
CA TYR A 144 11.21 -0.13 -10.01
C TYR A 144 9.87 0.40 -10.53
N THR A 145 9.08 0.97 -9.64
CA THR A 145 7.74 1.53 -9.96
C THR A 145 7.66 3.04 -9.73
N TRP A 146 8.72 3.64 -9.18
CA TRP A 146 8.78 5.07 -8.89
C TRP A 146 10.19 5.62 -9.09
N TRP A 147 10.26 6.85 -9.63
CA TRP A 147 11.49 7.61 -9.80
C TRP A 147 11.29 9.06 -9.39
N SER A 148 12.30 9.61 -8.70
CA SER A 148 12.37 11.03 -8.37
C SER A 148 12.37 11.88 -9.64
N TYR A 149 11.80 13.08 -9.57
CA TYR A 149 11.93 14.08 -10.64
C TYR A 149 13.31 14.75 -10.65
N ARG A 150 14.09 14.59 -9.57
CA ARG A 150 15.43 15.19 -9.45
C ARG A 150 16.41 14.49 -10.39
N ALA A 151 17.42 15.25 -10.84
CA ALA A 151 18.54 14.74 -11.62
C ALA A 151 18.18 13.96 -12.89
N ARG A 152 17.00 14.21 -13.49
CA ARG A 152 16.50 13.51 -14.69
C ARG A 152 16.40 11.98 -14.53
N ALA A 153 16.07 11.47 -13.34
CA ALA A 153 15.97 10.01 -13.10
C ALA A 153 14.88 9.27 -13.91
N ARG A 154 14.16 9.96 -14.81
CA ARG A 154 13.15 9.41 -15.74
C ARG A 154 13.52 9.56 -17.22
N ALA A 155 14.66 10.19 -17.53
CA ALA A 155 15.10 10.51 -18.88
C ALA A 155 15.95 9.38 -19.49
#